data_AF-A0A965BTW6-F1
#
_entry.id   AF-A0A965BTW6-F1
#
_cell.length_a   1.000
_cell.length_b   1.000
_cell.length_c   1.000
_cell.angle_alpha   90.00
_cell.angle_beta   90.00
_cell.angle_gamma   90.00
#
_symmetry.space_group_name_H-M   'P 1'
#
loop_
_entity.id
_entity.type
_entity.pdbx_description
1 polymer ?
#
loop_
_entity_poly.entity_id
_entity_poly.type
_entity_poly.pdbx_seq_one_letter_code
_entity_poly.pdbx_strand_id
1 'polypeptide(L)'
;MPPTTTMTVRLSGALSEFVAANVSETGSYENISEYIRDLIRRDKERVEREAFDRLKAELQHAFAAPDASYQALSATEVIARNKA
;
A
#
# COMPACT_ATOMS: atom_id res chain seq x y z
N MET A 1 11.98 3.38 -21.59
CA MET A 1 12.24 3.92 -20.24
C MET A 1 10.90 4.13 -19.54
N PRO A 2 10.77 3.77 -18.25
CA PRO A 2 9.59 4.17 -17.48
C PRO A 2 9.48 5.70 -17.43
N PRO A 3 8.25 6.26 -17.40
CA PRO A 3 8.06 7.71 -17.38
C PRO A 3 8.60 8.30 -16.07
N THR A 4 9.28 9.45 -16.17
CA THR A 4 9.70 10.25 -15.02
C THR A 4 8.69 11.36 -14.79
N THR A 5 8.25 11.54 -13.54
CA THR A 5 7.37 12.64 -13.15
C THR A 5 8.13 13.59 -12.23
N THR A 6 8.18 14.87 -12.60
CA THR A 6 8.72 15.94 -11.75
C THR A 6 7.61 16.48 -10.86
N MET A 7 7.88 16.59 -9.55
CA MET A 7 6.96 17.12 -8.56
C MET A 7 7.64 18.25 -7.79
N THR A 8 6.93 19.36 -7.57
CA THR A 8 7.37 20.45 -6.69
C THR A 8 6.57 20.39 -5.39
N VAL A 9 7.26 20.33 -4.26
CA VAL A 9 6.63 20.23 -2.94
C VAL A 9 7.01 21.43 -2.11
N ARG A 10 6.03 22.07 -1.47
CA ARG A 10 6.25 23.16 -0.51
C ARG A 10 6.09 22.61 0.90
N LEU A 11 7.13 22.74 1.71
CA LEU A 11 7.10 22.42 3.14
C LEU A 11 7.19 23.73 3.94
N SER A 12 6.54 23.76 5.10
CA SER A 12 6.52 24.93 5.98
C SER A 12 6.46 24.53 7.44
N GLY A 13 6.97 25.40 8.32
CA GLY A 13 6.98 25.18 9.77
C GLY A 13 7.75 23.91 10.15
N ALA A 14 7.20 23.17 11.11
CA ALA A 14 7.83 21.98 11.70
C ALA A 14 8.26 20.92 10.67
N LEU A 15 7.52 20.76 9.55
CA LEU A 15 7.90 19.80 8.51
C LEU A 15 9.16 20.23 7.76
N SER A 16 9.35 21.54 7.53
CA SER A 16 10.56 22.05 6.89
C SER A 16 11.77 21.85 7.78
N GLU A 17 11.63 22.14 9.08
CA GLU A 17 12.68 21.95 10.08
C GLU A 17 13.07 20.47 10.23
N PHE A 18 12.06 19.59 10.26
CA PHE A 18 12.27 18.15 10.34
C PHE A 18 13.04 17.61 9.12
N VAL A 19 12.65 18.01 7.90
CA VAL A 19 13.38 17.60 6.69
C VAL A 19 14.79 18.16 6.68
N ALA A 20 14.99 19.42 7.08
CA ALA A 20 16.31 20.03 7.15
C ALA A 20 17.25 19.29 8.12
N ALA A 21 16.75 18.83 9.27
CA ALA A 21 17.53 18.03 10.21
C ALA A 21 17.97 16.67 9.62
N ASN A 22 17.08 16.04 8.85
CA ASN A 22 17.34 14.72 8.23
C ASN A 22 18.24 14.78 6.99
N VAL A 23 18.37 15.96 6.36
CA VAL A 23 19.14 16.19 5.11
C VAL A 23 20.41 17.02 5.37
N SER A 24 20.82 17.14 6.64
CA SER A 24 22.01 17.89 7.05
C SER A 24 23.30 17.10 6.83
N GLU A 25 24.46 17.72 7.06
CA GLU A 25 25.79 17.06 6.96
C GLU A 25 25.93 15.86 7.90
N THR A 26 25.16 15.82 8.99
CA THR A 26 25.05 14.69 9.93
C THR A 26 23.75 13.92 9.77
N GLY A 27 22.92 14.30 8.79
CA GLY A 27 21.63 13.69 8.48
C GLY A 27 21.77 12.36 7.76
N SER A 28 20.67 11.62 7.66
CA SER A 28 20.63 10.29 7.03
C SER A 28 20.49 10.34 5.50
N TYR A 29 20.30 11.52 4.91
CA TYR A 29 20.02 11.69 3.48
C TYR A 29 20.83 12.85 2.91
N GLU A 30 21.29 12.73 1.67
CA GLU A 30 22.12 13.75 1.02
C GLU A 30 21.30 14.93 0.49
N ASN A 31 20.04 14.68 0.11
CA ASN A 31 19.14 15.72 -0.39
C ASN A 31 17.66 15.40 -0.15
N ILE A 32 16.82 16.44 -0.27
CA ILE A 32 15.37 16.35 -0.05
C ILE A 32 14.73 15.38 -1.04
N SER A 33 15.17 15.38 -2.30
CA SER A 33 14.60 14.51 -3.34
C SER A 33 14.87 13.03 -3.05
N GLU A 34 15.98 12.68 -2.43
CA GLU A 34 16.25 11.33 -1.92
C GLU A 34 15.30 10.99 -0.77
N TYR A 35 15.20 11.89 0.21
CA TYR A 35 14.32 11.70 1.36
C TYR A 35 12.86 11.47 0.94
N ILE A 36 12.33 12.30 0.04
CA ILE A 36 10.97 12.16 -0.50
C ILE A 36 10.80 10.85 -1.28
N ARG A 37 11.78 10.45 -2.10
CA ARG A 37 11.71 9.16 -2.83
C ARG A 37 11.67 7.98 -1.87
N ASP A 38 12.44 8.03 -0.79
CA ASP A 38 12.42 6.98 0.22
C ASP A 38 11.08 6.94 0.97
N LEU A 39 10.54 8.09 1.36
CA LEU A 39 9.21 8.18 1.97
C LEU A 39 8.11 7.62 1.06
N ILE A 40 8.11 7.96 -0.24
CA ILE A 40 7.15 7.42 -1.20
C ILE A 40 7.29 5.90 -1.33
N ARG A 41 8.51 5.38 -1.32
CA ARG A 41 8.74 3.92 -1.37
C ARG A 41 8.18 3.23 -0.14
N ARG A 42 8.47 3.75 1.05
CA ARG A 42 7.95 3.20 2.32
C ARG A 42 6.43 3.29 2.41
N ASP A 43 5.84 4.38 1.91
CA ASP A 43 4.38 4.54 1.84
C ASP A 43 3.76 3.49 0.91
N LYS A 44 4.31 3.33 -0.30
CA LYS A 44 3.89 2.28 -1.24
C LYS A 44 3.97 0.89 -0.60
N GLU A 45 5.11 0.54 -0.01
CA GLU A 45 5.33 -0.75 0.63
C GLU A 45 4.36 -0.99 1.80
N ARG A 46 4.06 0.05 2.58
CA ARG A 46 3.07 -0.03 3.67
C ARG A 46 1.69 -0.33 3.10
N VAL A 47 1.24 0.42 2.10
CA VAL A 47 -0.09 0.23 1.48
C VAL A 47 -0.23 -1.17 0.88
N GLU A 48 0.80 -1.65 0.16
CA GLU A 48 0.81 -2.98 -0.43
C GLU A 48 0.77 -4.08 0.65
N ARG A 49 1.55 -3.93 1.72
CA ARG A 49 1.55 -4.88 2.84
C ARG A 49 0.20 -4.91 3.53
N GLU A 50 -0.40 -3.76 3.82
CA GLU A 50 -1.73 -3.68 4.45
C GLU A 50 -2.82 -4.31 3.60
N ALA A 51 -2.78 -4.11 2.27
CA ALA A 51 -3.71 -4.74 1.35
C ALA A 51 -3.52 -6.27 1.31
N PHE A 52 -2.28 -6.73 1.27
CA PHE A 52 -1.95 -8.16 1.29
C PHE A 52 -2.39 -8.82 2.60
N ASP A 53 -2.06 -8.23 3.74
CA ASP A 53 -2.38 -8.77 5.07
C ASP A 53 -3.89 -8.83 5.28
N ARG A 54 -4.64 -7.84 4.78
CA ARG A 54 -6.11 -7.87 4.80
C ARG A 54 -6.68 -9.04 4.01
N LEU A 55 -6.25 -9.21 2.75
CA LEU A 55 -6.71 -10.32 1.92
C LEU A 55 -6.32 -11.67 2.53
N LYS A 56 -5.09 -11.78 3.04
CA LYS A 56 -4.62 -12.99 3.71
C LYS A 56 -5.48 -13.33 4.92
N ALA A 57 -5.80 -12.36 5.77
CA ALA A 57 -6.65 -12.58 6.94
C ALA A 57 -8.07 -13.04 6.56
N GLU A 58 -8.65 -12.42 5.53
CA GLU A 58 -9.97 -12.82 5.00
C GLU A 58 -9.95 -14.26 4.47
N LEU A 59 -8.96 -14.61 3.66
CA LEU A 59 -8.80 -15.97 3.14
C LEU A 59 -8.55 -16.99 4.26
N GLN A 60 -7.68 -16.67 5.22
CA GLN A 60 -7.42 -17.54 6.37
C GLN A 60 -8.69 -17.80 7.18
N HIS A 61 -9.52 -16.77 7.39
CA HIS A 61 -10.81 -16.93 8.04
C HIS A 61 -11.75 -17.82 7.24
N ALA A 62 -11.85 -17.59 5.92
CA ALA A 62 -12.70 -18.37 5.03
C ALA A 62 -12.27 -19.85 4.98
N PHE A 63 -10.97 -20.14 4.86
CA PHE A 63 -10.43 -21.51 4.78
C PHE A 63 -10.35 -22.25 6.12
N ALA A 64 -10.48 -21.54 7.25
CA ALA A 64 -10.62 -22.19 8.55
C ALA A 64 -12.01 -22.82 8.75
N ALA A 65 -12.97 -22.49 7.87
CA ALA A 65 -14.29 -23.11 7.90
C ALA A 65 -14.20 -24.59 7.51
N PRO A 66 -14.93 -25.50 8.18
CA PRO A 66 -14.94 -26.90 7.82
C PRO A 66 -15.46 -27.12 6.39
N ASP A 67 -14.94 -28.13 5.69
CA ASP A 67 -15.35 -28.43 4.32
C ASP A 67 -16.87 -28.64 4.18
N ALA A 68 -17.50 -29.22 5.20
CA ALA A 68 -18.95 -29.44 5.27
C ALA A 68 -19.78 -28.15 5.26
N SER A 69 -19.18 -26.97 5.50
CA SER A 69 -19.84 -25.67 5.41
C SER A 69 -19.93 -25.14 3.97
N TYR A 70 -19.14 -25.67 3.04
CA TYR A 70 -19.19 -25.29 1.63
C TYR A 70 -20.29 -26.06 0.90
N GLN A 71 -20.86 -25.42 -0.12
CA GLN A 71 -21.86 -26.01 -1.00
C GLN A 71 -21.31 -26.05 -2.42
N ALA A 72 -21.53 -27.17 -3.12
CA ALA A 72 -21.22 -27.27 -4.53
C ALA A 72 -22.08 -26.27 -5.31
N LEU A 73 -21.44 -25.49 -6.18
CA LEU A 73 -22.11 -24.44 -6.93
C LEU A 73 -21.45 -24.26 -8.29
N SER A 74 -22.26 -24.15 -9.34
CA SER A 74 -21.82 -23.93 -10.71
C SER A 74 -21.85 -22.45 -11.09
N ALA A 75 -21.02 -22.07 -12.06
CA ALA A 75 -21.02 -20.70 -12.59
C ALA A 75 -22.40 -20.27 -13.11
N THR A 76 -23.16 -21.21 -13.73
CA THR A 76 -24.52 -20.96 -14.24
C THR A 76 -25.49 -20.57 -13.12
N GLU A 77 -25.44 -21.26 -11.98
CA GLU A 77 -26.28 -20.96 -10.81
C GLU A 77 -25.95 -19.59 -10.22
N VAL A 78 -24.67 -19.21 -10.14
CA VAL A 78 -24.26 -17.86 -9.72
C VAL A 78 -24.80 -16.79 -10.66
N ILE A 79 -24.65 -16.98 -11.98
CA ILE A 79 -25.09 -16.00 -12.98
C ILE A 79 -26.61 -15.85 -12.95
N ALA A 80 -27.35 -16.95 -12.86
CA ALA A 80 -28.81 -16.92 -12.77
C ALA A 80 -29.29 -16.15 -11.53
N ARG A 81 -28.63 -16.31 -10.38
CA ARG A 81 -28.96 -15.61 -9.12
C ARG A 81 -28.82 -14.09 -9.20
N ASN A 82 -27.87 -13.57 -9.97
CA ASN A 82 -27.52 -12.14 -10.01
C ASN A 82 -28.10 -11.39 -11.23
N LYS A 83 -29.03 -11.99 -11.99
CA LYS A 83 -29.63 -11.39 -13.20
C LYS A 83 -30.84 -10.48 -12.93
N ALA A 84 -31.15 -10.17 -11.68
CA ALA A 84 -32.22 -9.24 -11.29
C ALA A 84 -31.76 -7.78 -11.36
#